data_AF-A0A963V409-F1
#
_entry.id   AF-A0A963V409-F1
#
_cell.length_a   1.000
_cell.length_b   1.000
_cell.length_c   1.000
_cell.angle_alpha   90.00
_cell.angle_beta   90.00
_cell.angle_gamma   90.00
#
_symmetry.space_group_name_H-M   'P 1'
#
loop_
_entity.id
_entity.type
_entity.pdbx_description
1 polymer ?
#
loop_
_entity_poly.entity_id
_entity_poly.type
_entity_poly.pdbx_seq_one_letter_code
_entity_poly.pdbx_strand_id
1 'polypeptide(L)' 'MLRSLDIRDMLIIERLELTFQPGLNVLTGETGAGKSI' A
#
# COMPACT_ATOMS: atom_id res chain seq x y z
N MET A 1 -0.63 4.00 15.89
CA MET A 1 -1.03 2.93 14.95
C MET A 1 -1.37 3.58 13.63
N LEU A 2 -0.86 3.04 12.52
CA LEU A 2 -1.18 3.50 11.16
C LEU A 2 -2.68 3.34 10.91
N ARG A 3 -3.31 4.37 10.32
CA ARG A 3 -4.76 4.40 10.04
C ARG A 3 -5.05 4.35 8.55
N SER A 4 -4.26 5.04 7.76
CA SER A 4 -4.37 5.06 6.31
C SER A 4 -3.01 5.27 5.65
N LEU A 5 -2.96 4.98 4.35
CA LEU A 5 -1.85 5.24 3.44
C LEU A 5 -2.44 5.84 2.13
N ASP A 6 -1.94 7.00 1.72
CA ASP A 6 -2.24 7.66 0.44
C ASP A 6 -0.92 7.80 -0.31
N ILE A 7 -0.85 7.23 -1.51
CA ILE A 7 0.32 7.28 -2.39
C ILE A 7 -0.09 7.90 -3.71
N ARG A 8 0.76 8.80 -4.23
CA ARG A 8 0.61 9.47 -5.52
C ARG A 8 1.95 9.54 -6.22
N ASP A 9 1.94 9.27 -7.52
CA ASP A 9 3.10 9.45 -8.41
C ASP A 9 4.40 8.78 -7.91
N MET A 10 4.29 7.58 -7.34
CA MET A 10 5.43 6.86 -6.74
C MET A 10 5.67 5.51 -7.41
N LEU A 11 6.89 5.30 -7.92
CA LEU A 11 7.27 4.10 -8.68
C LEU A 11 6.29 3.84 -9.83
N ILE A 12 5.52 2.74 -9.77
CA ILE A 12 4.50 2.36 -10.74
C ILE A 12 3.07 2.69 -10.26
N ILE A 13 2.93 3.31 -9.08
CA ILE A 13 1.65 3.61 -8.45
C ILE A 13 1.30 5.07 -8.76
N GLU A 14 0.33 5.27 -9.67
CA GLU A 14 -0.23 6.60 -9.94
C GLU A 14 -1.06 7.11 -8.75
N ARG A 15 -1.95 6.25 -8.22
CA ARG A 15 -2.72 6.54 -7.00
C ARG A 15 -3.10 5.28 -6.24
N LEU A 16 -2.92 5.29 -4.92
CA LEU A 16 -3.35 4.23 -4.01
C LEU A 16 -3.87 4.84 -2.71
N GLU A 17 -5.03 4.37 -2.25
CA GLU A 17 -5.58 4.70 -0.94
C GLU A 17 -5.92 3.42 -0.18
N LEU A 18 -5.36 3.26 1.02
CA LEU A 18 -5.58 2.12 1.89
C LEU A 18 -5.98 2.59 3.28
N THR A 19 -6.95 1.90 3.89
CA THR A 19 -7.29 2.05 5.31
C THR A 19 -6.88 0.80 6.07
N PHE A 20 -6.09 0.96 7.12
CA PHE A 20 -5.63 -0.16 7.93
C PHE A 20 -6.71 -0.60 8.92
N GLN A 21 -6.81 -1.92 9.11
CA GLN A 21 -7.66 -2.51 10.13
C GLN A 21 -6.83 -3.02 11.31
N PRO A 22 -7.44 -3.23 12.49
CA PRO A 22 -6.79 -3.94 13.58
C PRO A 22 -6.30 -5.34 13.16
N GLY A 23 -5.16 -5.75 13.71
CA GLY A 23 -4.55 -7.05 13.41
C GLY A 23 -3.53 -7.01 12.28
N LEU A 24 -3.37 -8.15 11.59
CA LEU A 24 -2.39 -8.33 10.53
C LEU A 24 -2.97 -7.87 9.18
N ASN A 25 -2.35 -6.86 8.58
CA ASN A 25 -2.65 -6.42 7.23
C ASN A 25 -1.55 -6.98 6.32
N VAL A 26 -1.91 -7.73 5.27
CA VAL A 26 -0.96 -8.38 4.34
C VAL A 26 -1.16 -7.80 2.94
N LEU A 27 -0.09 -7.30 2.34
CA LEU A 27 -0.06 -6.85 0.95
C LEU A 27 0.68 -7.91 0.10
N THR A 28 -0.01 -8.48 -0.88
CA THR A 28 0.51 -9.53 -1.77
C THR A 28 0.52 -9.07 -3.24
N GLY A 29 1.20 -9.83 -4.11
CA GLY A 29 1.34 -9.51 -5.54
C GLY A 29 2.73 -9.84 -6.10
N GLU A 30 2.90 -9.72 -7.41
CA GLU A 30 4.12 -10.11 -8.13
C GLU A 30 5.32 -9.18 -7.84
N THR A 31 6.53 -9.61 -8.21
CA THR A 31 7.74 -8.77 -8.08
C THR A 31 7.58 -7.48 -8.88
N GLY A 32 7.90 -6.34 -8.27
CA GLY A 32 7.74 -5.03 -8.91
C GLY A 32 6.35 -4.40 -8.75
N ALA A 33 5.36 -5.11 -8.19
CA ALA A 33 3.99 -4.61 -8.02
C ALA A 33 3.81 -3.47 -6.97
N GLY A 34 4.90 -2.87 -6.48
CA GLY A 34 4.82 -1.74 -5.55
C GLY A 34 4.42 -2.09 -4.11
N LYS A 35 4.69 -3.31 -3.64
CA LYS A 35 4.34 -3.76 -2.27
C LYS A 35 5.30 -3.30 -1.17
N SER A 36 6.50 -2.85 -1.54
CA SER A 36 7.56 -2.42 -0.62
C SER A 36 7.46 -0.92 -0.29
N ILE A 37 6.23 -0.42 -0.23
CA ILE A 37 5.86 0.96 0.08
C ILE A 37 5.69 1.17 1.58
#